data_AF-A0A350Y5I5-F1
#
_entry.id   AF-A0A350Y5I5-F1
#
_cell.length_a   1.000
_cell.length_b   1.000
_cell.length_c   1.000
_cell.angle_alpha   90.00
_cell.angle_beta   90.00
_cell.angle_gamma   90.00
#
_symmetry.space_group_name_H-M   'P 1'
#
loop_
_entity.id
_entity.type
_entity.pdbx_description
1 polymer ?
#
loop_
_entity_poly.entity_id
_entity_poly.type
_entity_poly.pdbx_seq_one_letter_code
_entity_poly.pdbx_strand_id
1 'polypeptide(L)'
;MIKKQKFPYLIGSKWTAIQKTWGWQHFQVVNRQNQGQWVFAEMVASCDRNVRFWLNANQLKDRSLWQPGWQSLAEMKEIEEDEF
;
A
#
# COMPACT_ATOMS: atom_id res chain seq x y z
N MET A 1 -0.79 -28.78 11.69
CA MET A 1 0.16 -27.83 11.06
C MET A 1 -0.46 -26.44 11.09
N ILE A 2 0.22 -25.44 11.67
CA ILE A 2 -0.27 -24.06 11.71
C ILE A 2 -0.15 -23.49 10.28
N LYS A 3 -1.29 -23.19 9.62
CA LYS A 3 -1.28 -22.57 8.30
C LYS A 3 -0.68 -21.17 8.41
N LYS A 4 0.46 -20.92 7.77
CA LYS A 4 1.09 -19.58 7.71
C LYS A 4 0.08 -18.58 7.15
N GLN A 5 -0.17 -17.51 7.90
CA GLN A 5 -1.12 -16.47 7.53
C GLN A 5 -0.61 -15.69 6.30
N LYS A 6 -1.45 -15.51 5.27
CA LYS A 6 -1.15 -14.61 4.15
C LYS A 6 -1.13 -13.16 4.66
N PHE A 7 -0.01 -12.48 4.44
CA PHE A 7 0.31 -11.12 4.91
C PHE A 7 0.11 -10.94 6.43
N PRO A 8 1.04 -11.45 7.27
CA PRO A 8 0.91 -11.37 8.73
C PRO A 8 1.02 -9.94 9.25
N TYR A 9 1.78 -9.07 8.57
CA TYR A 9 2.02 -7.67 8.95
C TYR A 9 1.26 -6.67 8.08
N LEU A 10 0.10 -7.07 7.54
CA LEU A 10 -0.66 -6.23 6.61
C LEU A 10 -1.27 -5.01 7.31
N ILE A 11 -2.01 -5.21 8.40
CA ILE A 11 -2.62 -4.12 9.16
C ILE A 11 -1.49 -3.29 9.81
N GLY A 12 -1.57 -1.97 9.68
CA GLY A 12 -0.58 -1.02 10.17
C GLY A 12 0.61 -0.81 9.23
N SER A 13 0.73 -1.60 8.15
CA SER A 13 1.78 -1.37 7.15
C SER A 13 1.56 -0.03 6.43
N LYS A 14 2.67 0.64 6.14
CA LYS A 14 2.74 1.95 5.50
C LYS A 14 3.15 1.76 4.05
N TRP A 15 2.58 2.56 3.18
CA TRP A 15 2.79 2.46 1.74
C TRP A 15 2.83 3.83 1.10
N THR A 16 3.62 3.94 0.05
CA THR A 16 3.72 5.12 -0.79
C THR A 16 3.28 4.73 -2.20
N ALA A 17 2.23 5.36 -2.71
CA ALA A 17 1.80 5.21 -4.09
C ALA A 17 2.76 5.97 -5.01
N ILE A 18 3.22 5.33 -6.08
CA ILE A 18 4.04 6.01 -7.11
C ILE A 18 3.23 7.14 -7.73
N GLN A 19 2.02 6.82 -8.23
CA GLN A 19 1.08 7.81 -8.74
C GLN A 19 0.14 8.31 -7.65
N LYS A 20 -0.17 9.61 -7.66
CA LYS A 20 -1.13 10.22 -6.72
C LYS A 20 -2.49 9.56 -6.87
N THR A 21 -2.99 8.99 -5.78
CA THR A 21 -4.34 8.43 -5.70
C THR A 21 -5.22 9.41 -4.94
N TRP A 22 -6.21 10.01 -5.62
CA TRP A 22 -7.02 11.12 -5.08
C TRP A 22 -6.18 12.29 -4.53
N GLY A 23 -5.04 12.58 -5.17
CA GLY A 23 -4.12 13.64 -4.74
C GLY A 23 -3.13 13.24 -3.64
N TRP A 24 -3.23 12.03 -3.09
CA TRP A 24 -2.39 11.54 -1.99
C TRP A 24 -1.45 10.41 -2.43
N GLN A 25 -0.30 10.30 -1.75
CA GLN A 25 0.69 9.24 -1.99
C GLN A 25 0.96 8.39 -0.75
N HIS A 26 0.88 8.94 0.46
CA HIS A 26 1.14 8.18 1.68
C HIS A 26 -0.13 7.58 2.26
N PHE A 27 -0.16 6.26 2.35
CA PHE A 27 -1.29 5.50 2.87
C PHE A 27 -0.85 4.51 3.94
N GLN A 28 -1.78 4.18 4.84
CA GLN A 28 -1.61 3.10 5.81
C GLN A 28 -2.76 2.11 5.67
N VAL A 29 -2.47 0.83 5.90
CA VAL A 29 -3.50 -0.19 5.97
C VAL A 29 -4.15 -0.15 7.35
N VAL A 30 -5.45 0.12 7.43
CA VAL A 30 -6.18 0.13 8.71
C VAL A 30 -7.02 -1.12 8.93
N ASN A 31 -7.34 -1.84 7.85
CA ASN A 31 -8.20 -3.02 7.93
C ASN A 31 -7.81 -4.07 6.87
N ARG A 32 -8.24 -5.31 7.11
CA ARG A 32 -8.11 -6.41 6.16
C ARG A 32 -9.44 -7.13 6.01
N GLN A 33 -9.73 -7.58 4.80
CA GLN A 33 -10.84 -8.48 4.54
C GLN A 33 -10.35 -9.68 3.73
N ASN A 34 -10.55 -10.89 4.25
CA ASN A 34 -10.22 -12.12 3.53
C ASN A 34 -11.48 -12.61 2.82
N GLN A 35 -11.43 -12.75 1.49
CA GLN A 35 -12.51 -13.28 0.67
C GLN A 35 -12.01 -14.51 -0.09
N GLY A 36 -12.19 -15.69 0.49
CA GLY A 36 -11.68 -16.95 -0.04
C GLY A 36 -10.15 -16.91 -0.18
N GLN A 37 -9.65 -16.95 -1.42
CA GLN A 37 -8.22 -16.88 -1.72
C GLN A 37 -7.65 -15.46 -1.73
N TRP A 38 -8.52 -14.45 -1.84
CA TRP A 38 -8.16 -13.05 -1.96
C TRP A 38 -8.08 -12.37 -0.60
N VAL A 39 -7.15 -11.43 -0.48
CA VAL A 39 -7.00 -10.57 0.69
C VAL A 39 -7.12 -9.15 0.20
N PHE A 40 -8.04 -8.38 0.76
CA PHE A 40 -8.19 -6.96 0.51
C PHE A 40 -7.65 -6.16 1.69
N ALA A 41 -7.01 -5.05 1.38
CA ALA A 41 -6.50 -4.09 2.35
C ALA A 41 -7.31 -2.80 2.23
N GLU A 42 -7.75 -2.27 3.37
CA GLU A 42 -8.31 -0.94 3.43
C GLU A 42 -7.19 0.08 3.66
N MET A 43 -6.95 0.91 2.65
CA MET A 43 -5.96 1.97 2.65
C MET A 43 -6.60 3.27 3.10
N VAL A 44 -5.91 4.04 3.94
CA VAL A 44 -6.32 5.37 4.39
C VAL A 44 -5.17 6.34 4.19
N ALA A 45 -5.43 7.50 3.60
CA ALA A 45 -4.38 8.51 3.44
C ALA A 45 -3.90 8.99 4.80
N SER A 46 -2.58 9.12 4.96
CA SER A 46 -1.99 9.46 6.26
C SER A 46 -2.35 10.89 6.70
N CYS A 47 -2.55 11.78 5.72
CA CYS A 47 -2.86 13.19 5.94
C CYS A 47 -4.36 13.53 5.85
N ASP A 48 -5.19 12.64 5.30
CA ASP A 48 -6.65 12.83 5.19
C ASP A 48 -7.38 11.50 5.40
N ARG A 49 -7.98 11.35 6.58
CA ARG A 49 -8.70 10.11 6.94
C ARG A 49 -9.99 9.90 6.16
N ASN A 50 -10.48 10.89 5.42
CA ASN A 50 -11.66 10.75 4.56
C ASN A 50 -11.32 10.00 3.26
N VAL A 51 -10.07 10.07 2.81
CA VAL A 51 -9.62 9.33 1.63
C VAL A 51 -9.30 7.90 2.04
N ARG A 52 -10.25 7.02 1.74
CA ARG A 52 -10.19 5.60 2.07
C ARG A 52 -10.64 4.77 0.88
N PHE A 53 -10.00 3.63 0.69
CA PHE A 53 -10.37 2.72 -0.38
C PHE A 53 -9.88 1.31 -0.10
N TRP A 54 -10.47 0.35 -0.79
CA TRP A 54 -10.06 -1.03 -0.75
C TRP A 54 -9.27 -1.39 -2.01
N LEU A 55 -8.22 -2.18 -1.83
CA LEU A 55 -7.46 -2.76 -2.93
C LEU A 55 -7.14 -4.23 -2.65
N ASN A 56 -6.87 -5.02 -3.69
CA ASN A 56 -6.39 -6.39 -3.50
C ASN A 56 -4.95 -6.32 -2.99
N ALA A 57 -4.66 -6.90 -1.83
CA ALA A 57 -3.35 -6.82 -1.18
C ALA A 57 -2.20 -7.39 -2.03
N ASN A 58 -2.50 -8.18 -3.07
CA ASN A 58 -1.50 -8.56 -4.06
C ASN A 58 -0.97 -7.37 -4.88
N GLN A 59 -1.75 -6.30 -5.09
CA GLN A 59 -1.29 -5.09 -5.78
C GLN A 59 -0.16 -4.39 -5.01
N LEU A 60 -0.08 -4.54 -3.68
CA LEU A 60 1.02 -4.00 -2.87
C LEU A 60 2.37 -4.68 -3.17
N LYS A 61 2.37 -5.79 -3.93
CA LYS A 61 3.61 -6.42 -4.40
C LYS A 61 4.14 -5.78 -5.67
N ASP A 62 3.32 -5.02 -6.39
CA ASP A 62 3.71 -4.32 -7.61
C ASP A 62 4.42 -3.01 -7.25
N ARG A 63 5.73 -2.96 -7.49
CA ARG A 63 6.59 -1.81 -7.14
C ARG A 63 6.38 -0.60 -8.06
N SER A 64 5.86 -0.81 -9.26
CA SER A 64 5.48 0.29 -10.16
C SER A 64 4.25 1.07 -9.64
N LEU A 65 3.49 0.47 -8.71
CA LEU A 65 2.33 1.09 -8.09
C LEU A 65 2.60 1.49 -6.64
N TRP A 66 3.28 0.62 -5.88
CA TRP A 66 3.37 0.71 -4.43
C TRP A 66 4.77 0.44 -3.89
N GLN A 67 5.32 1.44 -3.21
CA GLN A 67 6.54 1.31 -2.43
C GLN A 67 6.21 1.04 -0.95
N PRO A 68 6.93 0.12 -0.31
CA PRO A 68 6.72 -0.16 1.11
C PRO A 68 7.31 0.98 1.94
N GLY A 69 6.65 1.30 3.06
CA GLY A 69 7.04 2.41 3.92
C GLY A 69 6.63 3.77 3.36
N TRP A 70 7.12 4.81 4.03
CA TRP A 70 7.00 6.19 3.56
C TRP A 70 8.25 6.55 2.77
N GLN A 71 8.07 6.94 1.52
CA GLN A 71 9.12 7.47 0.67
C GLN A 71 9.05 9.00 0.72
N SER A 72 10.21 9.63 0.87
CA SER A 72 10.39 11.07 0.72
C SER A 72 10.32 11.47 -0.75
N LEU A 73 10.15 12.76 -1.02
CA LEU A 73 10.16 13.27 -2.39
C LEU A 73 11.49 13.05 -3.11
N ALA A 74 12.60 12.95 -2.37
CA ALA A 74 13.91 12.64 -2.95
C ALA A 74 13.99 11.17 -3.40
N GLU A 75 13.64 10.25 -2.51
CA GLU A 75 13.58 8.81 -2.83
C GLU A 75 12.62 8.52 -3.99
N MET A 76 11.48 9.23 -4.06
CA MET A 76 10.54 9.07 -5.18
C MET A 76 11.12 9.55 -6.51
N LYS A 77 11.93 10.61 -6.52
CA LYS A 77 12.63 11.07 -7.73
C LYS A 77 13.69 10.07 -8.18
N GLU A 78 14.46 9.51 -7.25
CA GLU A 78 15.46 8.48 -7.56
C GLU A 78 14.79 7.24 -8.19
N ILE A 79 13.64 6.82 -7.66
CA ILE A 79 12.85 5.71 -8.23
C ILE A 79 12.33 6.06 -9.64
N GLU A 80 11.87 7.30 -9.86
CA GLU A 80 11.46 7.75 -11.18
C GLU A 80 12.64 7.78 -12.17
N GLU A 81 13.84 8.18 -11.73
CA GLU A 81 15.03 8.23 -12.58
C GLU A 81 15.58 6.85 -12.94
N ASP A 82 15.49 5.86 -12.03
CA ASP A 82 15.96 4.48 -12.25
C ASP A 82 15.08 3.65 -13.20
N GLU A 83 13.84 4.08 -13.48
CA GLU A 83 12.93 3.40 -14.43
C GLU A 83 13.11 3.84 -15.89
N PHE A 84 13.98 4.83 -16.18
CA PHE A 84 14.29 5.34 -17.54
C PHE A 84 15.74 5.08 -17.97
#